data_AF-A0A285J819-F1
#
_entry.id   AF-A0A285J819-F1
#
_cell.length_a   1.000
_cell.length_b   1.000
_cell.length_c   1.000
_cell.angle_alpha   90.00
_cell.angle_beta   90.00
_cell.angle_gamma   90.00
#
_symmetry.space_group_name_H-M   'P 1'
#
loop_
_entity.id
_entity.type
_entity.pdbx_description
1 polymer ?
#
loop_
_entity_poly.entity_id
_entity_poly.type
_entity_poly.pdbx_seq_one_letter_code
_entity_poly.pdbx_strand_id
1 'polypeptide(L)'
;MSRASGPLDTGTVTHRIDQGDFSVQLTYWTSDNAKQYTAASSKTVNVAAHIEDADSTHRVKITTFQVIQDDNAKRTVVTTDSGQFDVTPPYPYNTVVSLPAATAGATKLTLTIRLDLLVETAPKSNSYYRSTALDTLTLPLLTNGAAR
;
A
#
# COMPACT_ATOMS: atom_id res chain seq x y z
N MET A 1 18.04 -1.23 -22.33
CA MET A 1 18.08 -1.75 -20.94
C MET A 1 16.68 -2.21 -20.60
N SER A 2 16.51 -3.44 -20.12
CA SER A 2 15.19 -4.02 -19.87
C SER A 2 15.05 -4.36 -18.40
N ARG A 3 13.96 -3.92 -17.77
CA ARG A 3 13.51 -4.39 -16.47
C ARG A 3 12.26 -5.25 -16.67
N ALA A 4 11.93 -6.09 -15.70
CA ALA A 4 10.63 -6.78 -15.70
C ALA A 4 9.48 -5.77 -15.70
N SER A 5 8.33 -6.14 -16.27
CA SER A 5 7.10 -5.34 -16.15
C SER A 5 6.67 -5.22 -14.69
N GLY A 6 6.12 -4.06 -14.33
CA GLY A 6 5.64 -3.76 -12.99
C GLY A 6 4.13 -3.48 -12.97
N PRO A 7 3.46 -3.62 -11.82
CA PRO A 7 2.04 -3.32 -11.68
C PRO A 7 1.67 -1.85 -11.98
N LEU A 8 2.59 -0.91 -11.71
CA LEU A 8 2.37 0.51 -11.99
C LEU A 8 2.83 0.96 -13.38
N ASP A 9 3.16 0.04 -14.29
CA ASP A 9 3.57 0.38 -15.66
C ASP A 9 2.44 1.00 -16.49
N THR A 10 1.20 0.78 -16.08
CA THR A 10 -0.04 1.39 -16.60
C THR A 10 -0.51 2.59 -15.75
N GLY A 11 0.26 2.99 -14.74
CA GLY A 11 -0.02 4.12 -13.85
C GLY A 11 -0.84 3.79 -12.60
N THR A 12 -1.65 2.72 -12.64
CA THR A 12 -2.50 2.29 -11.53
C THR A 12 -2.64 0.77 -11.45
N VAL A 13 -2.83 0.23 -10.25
CA VAL A 13 -3.23 -1.16 -9.98
C VAL A 13 -4.14 -1.21 -8.75
N THR A 14 -5.09 -2.15 -8.75
CA THR A 14 -6.00 -2.38 -7.63
C THR A 14 -5.92 -3.84 -7.19
N HIS A 15 -5.77 -4.06 -5.88
CA HIS A 15 -5.80 -5.37 -5.24
C HIS A 15 -7.02 -5.47 -4.32
N ARG A 16 -7.55 -6.68 -4.15
CA ARG A 16 -8.63 -6.99 -3.21
C ARG A 16 -8.11 -7.99 -2.18
N ILE A 17 -8.34 -7.69 -0.91
CA ILE A 17 -7.93 -8.51 0.23
C ILE A 17 -9.18 -8.93 0.98
N ASP A 18 -9.52 -10.22 0.95
CA ASP A 18 -10.68 -10.73 1.68
C ASP A 18 -10.39 -10.80 3.19
N GLN A 19 -11.37 -10.39 4.00
CA GLN A 19 -11.30 -10.28 5.46
C GLN A 19 -12.49 -11.00 6.13
N GLY A 20 -12.84 -12.17 5.60
CA GLY A 20 -14.06 -12.89 5.98
C GLY A 20 -15.26 -12.32 5.22
N ASP A 21 -16.15 -11.62 5.93
CA ASP A 21 -17.43 -11.15 5.39
C ASP A 21 -17.33 -9.82 4.62
N PHE A 22 -16.17 -9.17 4.66
CA PHE A 22 -15.88 -7.96 3.89
C PHE A 22 -14.52 -8.09 3.19
N SER A 23 -14.20 -7.15 2.31
CA SER A 23 -12.88 -7.05 1.70
C SER A 23 -12.33 -5.63 1.72
N VAL A 24 -11.01 -5.51 1.68
CA VAL A 24 -10.30 -4.24 1.53
C VAL A 24 -9.81 -4.15 0.09
N GLN A 25 -10.31 -3.19 -0.65
CA GLN A 25 -9.79 -2.82 -1.95
C GLN A 25 -8.66 -1.78 -1.76
N LEU A 26 -7.44 -2.14 -2.14
CA LEU A 26 -6.29 -1.23 -2.16
C LEU A 26 -5.98 -0.81 -3.59
N THR A 27 -6.04 0.48 -3.86
CA THR A 27 -5.66 1.06 -5.14
C THR A 27 -4.38 1.85 -5.01
N TYR A 28 -3.43 1.57 -5.89
CA TYR A 28 -2.12 2.19 -5.96
C TYR A 28 -1.98 2.94 -7.27
N TRP A 29 -1.53 4.18 -7.24
CA TRP A 29 -1.24 4.91 -8.46
C TRP A 29 -0.11 5.91 -8.31
N THR A 30 0.50 6.27 -9.43
CA THR A 30 1.54 7.31 -9.48
C THR A 30 1.37 8.20 -10.70
N SER A 31 1.73 9.47 -10.56
CA SER A 31 1.89 10.39 -11.69
C SER A 31 3.28 10.26 -12.34
N ASP A 32 4.21 9.58 -11.69
CA ASP A 32 5.55 9.35 -12.23
C ASP A 32 5.49 8.35 -13.38
N ASN A 33 6.49 8.38 -14.27
CA ASN A 33 6.71 7.27 -15.18
C ASN A 33 7.41 6.13 -14.44
N ALA A 34 6.63 5.18 -13.89
CA ALA A 34 7.15 4.01 -13.18
C ALA A 34 8.13 3.17 -14.01
N LYS A 35 8.09 3.29 -15.36
CA LYS A 35 9.07 2.65 -16.26
C LYS A 35 10.48 3.19 -16.14
N GLN A 36 10.65 4.37 -15.56
CA GLN A 36 11.92 5.07 -15.40
C GLN A 36 12.46 5.03 -13.98
N TYR A 37 11.80 4.30 -13.06
CA TYR A 37 12.27 4.13 -11.69
C TYR A 37 13.64 3.48 -11.62
N THR A 38 14.56 4.08 -10.85
CA THR A 38 15.92 3.59 -10.60
C THR A 38 16.16 3.40 -9.10
N ALA A 39 17.23 2.72 -8.68
CA ALA A 39 17.56 2.62 -7.26
C ALA A 39 17.78 4.00 -6.59
N ALA A 40 18.43 4.92 -7.29
CA ALA A 40 18.78 6.24 -6.74
C ALA A 40 17.61 7.23 -6.69
N SER A 41 16.54 7.01 -7.45
CA SER A 41 15.43 7.96 -7.51
C SER A 41 14.53 7.87 -6.28
N SER A 42 14.08 9.01 -5.75
CA SER A 42 12.87 9.08 -4.94
C SER A 42 11.65 8.76 -5.81
N LYS A 43 10.60 8.20 -5.20
CA LYS A 43 9.35 7.83 -5.90
C LYS A 43 8.17 8.18 -5.03
N THR A 44 7.05 8.47 -5.67
CA THR A 44 5.80 8.74 -4.96
C THR A 44 4.73 7.75 -5.40
N VAL A 45 4.12 7.08 -4.44
CA VAL A 45 2.99 6.18 -4.66
C VAL A 45 1.81 6.65 -3.82
N ASN A 46 0.69 6.93 -4.48
CA ASN A 46 -0.57 7.20 -3.81
C ASN A 46 -1.24 5.87 -3.48
N VAL A 47 -1.88 5.81 -2.32
CA VAL A 47 -2.60 4.63 -1.83
C VAL A 47 -3.99 5.04 -1.39
N ALA A 48 -4.99 4.31 -1.88
CA ALA A 48 -6.36 4.40 -1.40
C ALA A 48 -6.80 3.05 -0.83
N ALA A 49 -7.46 3.06 0.32
CA ALA A 49 -8.13 1.89 0.88
C ALA A 49 -9.64 2.13 0.93
N HIS A 50 -10.39 1.23 0.30
CA HIS A 50 -11.85 1.22 0.29
C HIS A 50 -12.35 -0.11 0.87
N ILE A 51 -13.33 -0.02 1.76
CA ILE A 51 -13.99 -1.20 2.32
C ILE A 51 -15.14 -1.59 1.39
N GLU A 52 -15.12 -2.83 0.91
CA GLU A 52 -16.26 -3.45 0.25
C GLU A 52 -16.93 -4.40 1.24
N ASP A 53 -18.10 -4.02 1.71
CA ASP A 53 -18.96 -4.79 2.60
C ASP A 53 -20.37 -4.87 1.98
N ALA A 54 -21.02 -6.02 2.13
CA ALA A 54 -22.33 -6.31 1.54
C ALA A 54 -23.44 -5.40 2.07
N ASP A 55 -23.37 -4.97 3.34
CA ASP A 55 -24.42 -4.15 3.96
C ASP A 55 -23.99 -2.71 4.30
N SER A 56 -22.68 -2.42 4.38
CA SER A 56 -22.13 -1.11 4.74
C SER A 56 -22.67 -0.54 6.08
N THR A 57 -23.19 -1.39 6.97
CA THR A 57 -23.79 -0.97 8.25
C THR A 57 -22.80 -1.05 9.40
N HIS A 58 -21.79 -1.91 9.29
CA HIS A 58 -20.73 -2.07 10.29
C HIS A 58 -19.71 -0.95 10.16
N ARG A 59 -19.39 -0.30 11.29
CA ARG A 59 -18.33 0.71 11.30
C ARG A 59 -16.97 0.05 11.17
N VAL A 60 -16.20 0.47 10.19
CA VAL A 60 -14.80 0.08 10.01
C VAL A 60 -13.89 1.30 10.21
N LYS A 61 -12.84 1.10 11.00
CA LYS A 61 -11.80 2.10 11.25
C LYS A 61 -10.42 1.56 10.91
N ILE A 62 -9.59 2.37 10.28
CA ILE A 62 -8.14 2.13 10.23
C ILE A 62 -7.53 2.72 11.49
N THR A 63 -6.73 1.91 12.19
CA THR A 63 -5.97 2.31 13.39
C THR A 63 -4.47 2.33 13.16
N THR A 64 -3.99 1.66 12.12
CA THR A 64 -2.62 1.80 11.65
C THR A 64 -2.57 1.57 10.15
N PHE A 65 -1.89 2.46 9.43
CA PHE A 65 -1.41 2.24 8.08
C PHE A 65 0.12 2.27 8.11
N GLN A 66 0.77 1.21 7.65
CA GLN A 66 2.23 1.12 7.63
C GLN A 66 2.70 0.61 6.27
N VAL A 67 3.79 1.21 5.78
CA VAL A 67 4.50 0.73 4.59
C VAL A 67 5.95 0.44 4.94
N ILE A 68 6.39 -0.75 4.58
CA ILE A 68 7.79 -1.17 4.65
C ILE A 68 8.32 -1.33 3.24
N GLN A 69 9.49 -0.75 2.97
CA GLN A 69 10.24 -0.97 1.73
C GLN A 69 11.37 -1.96 1.98
N ASP A 70 11.52 -2.92 1.08
CA ASP A 70 12.58 -3.94 1.09
C ASP A 70 13.19 -4.07 -0.31
N ASP A 71 14.50 -3.87 -0.43
CA ASP A 71 15.26 -4.02 -1.68
C ASP A 71 16.13 -5.30 -1.73
N ASN A 72 15.89 -6.23 -0.81
CA ASN A 72 16.66 -7.44 -0.47
C ASN A 72 18.02 -7.20 0.22
N ALA A 73 18.52 -5.98 0.25
CA ALA A 73 19.74 -5.62 1.00
C ALA A 73 19.41 -4.87 2.29
N LYS A 74 18.36 -4.04 2.26
CA LYS A 74 17.89 -3.20 3.36
C LYS A 74 16.37 -3.22 3.40
N ARG A 75 15.85 -3.36 4.62
CA ARG A 75 14.43 -3.24 4.94
C ARG A 75 14.21 -2.02 5.84
N THR A 76 13.28 -1.15 5.47
CA THR A 76 13.02 0.12 6.18
C THR A 76 11.52 0.41 6.27
N VAL A 77 11.06 0.86 7.44
CA VAL A 77 9.71 1.44 7.58
C VAL A 77 9.71 2.81 6.90
N VAL A 78 8.90 2.98 5.86
CA VAL A 78 8.81 4.24 5.08
C VAL A 78 7.84 5.20 5.74
N THR A 79 6.69 4.68 6.18
CA THR A 79 5.69 5.48 6.87
C THR A 79 4.93 4.62 7.87
N THR A 80 4.43 5.26 8.92
CA THR A 80 3.45 4.71 9.84
C THR A 80 2.52 5.83 10.24
N ASP A 81 1.25 5.69 9.87
CA ASP A 81 0.16 6.51 10.35
C ASP A 81 -0.59 5.70 11.41
N SER A 82 -0.73 6.27 12.60
CA SER A 82 -1.33 5.62 13.79
C SER A 82 -2.59 6.36 14.27
N GLY A 83 -3.23 7.11 13.37
CA GLY A 83 -4.54 7.70 13.64
C GLY A 83 -5.68 6.69 13.66
N GLN A 84 -6.86 7.17 14.04
CA GLN A 84 -8.11 6.39 14.03
C GLN A 84 -9.07 7.04 13.03
N PHE A 85 -9.19 6.44 11.84
CA PHE A 85 -9.95 7.00 10.72
C PHE A 85 -11.14 6.13 10.39
N ASP A 86 -12.34 6.71 10.37
CA ASP A 86 -13.52 6.04 9.85
C ASP A 86 -13.40 5.85 8.32
N VAL A 87 -13.50 4.61 7.88
CA VAL A 87 -13.40 4.19 6.46
C VAL A 87 -14.62 3.40 5.98
N THR A 88 -15.68 3.47 6.78
CA THR A 88 -16.97 2.91 6.37
C THR A 88 -17.42 3.61 5.09
N PRO A 89 -17.91 2.89 4.07
CA PRO A 89 -18.38 3.52 2.84
C PRO A 89 -19.32 4.70 3.12
N PRO A 90 -19.19 5.82 2.40
CA PRO A 90 -18.42 6.02 1.17
C PRO A 90 -17.02 6.61 1.37
N TYR A 91 -16.42 6.55 2.57
CA TYR A 91 -15.19 7.29 2.87
C TYR A 91 -13.92 6.44 2.67
N PRO A 92 -13.19 6.56 1.54
CA PRO A 92 -11.90 5.89 1.41
C PRO A 92 -10.83 6.59 2.24
N TYR A 93 -9.90 5.80 2.79
CA TYR A 93 -8.64 6.33 3.28
C TYR A 93 -7.72 6.62 2.09
N ASN A 94 -7.12 7.81 2.05
CA ASN A 94 -6.20 8.21 0.98
C ASN A 94 -4.93 8.77 1.60
N THR A 95 -3.77 8.33 1.08
CA THR A 95 -2.48 8.84 1.53
C THR A 95 -1.44 8.78 0.42
N VAL A 96 -0.34 9.49 0.63
CA VAL A 96 0.80 9.55 -0.27
C VAL A 96 2.02 8.97 0.43
N VAL A 97 2.72 8.05 -0.23
CA VAL A 97 3.90 7.36 0.30
C VAL A 97 5.12 7.79 -0.53
N SER A 98 6.04 8.50 0.12
CA SER A 98 7.32 8.90 -0.46
C SER A 98 8.37 7.83 -0.18
N LEU A 99 8.79 7.11 -1.23
CA LEU A 99 9.77 6.03 -1.13
C LEU A 99 11.19 6.61 -1.23
N PRO A 100 12.07 6.35 -0.24
CA PRO A 100 13.46 6.77 -0.30
C PRO A 100 14.24 5.97 -1.36
N ALA A 101 15.42 6.46 -1.71
CA ALA A 101 16.36 5.72 -2.55
C ALA A 101 16.67 4.33 -1.97
N ALA A 102 16.79 3.36 -2.86
CA ALA A 102 17.19 1.99 -2.56
C ALA A 102 18.73 1.88 -2.47
N THR A 103 19.19 0.72 -2.03
CA THR A 103 20.59 0.31 -2.13
C THR A 103 21.06 0.37 -3.59
N ALA A 104 22.26 0.88 -3.83
CA ALA A 104 22.82 0.96 -5.17
C ALA A 104 22.83 -0.42 -5.85
N GLY A 105 22.39 -0.48 -7.11
CA GLY A 105 22.28 -1.74 -7.85
C GLY A 105 21.01 -2.55 -7.60
N ALA A 106 20.13 -2.13 -6.68
CA ALA A 106 18.83 -2.77 -6.50
C ALA A 106 18.02 -2.79 -7.80
N THR A 107 17.44 -3.94 -8.11
CA THR A 107 16.65 -4.17 -9.34
C THR A 107 15.15 -4.19 -9.09
N LYS A 108 14.72 -4.19 -7.83
CA LYS A 108 13.32 -4.13 -7.40
C LYS A 108 13.19 -3.55 -6.00
N LEU A 109 12.03 -2.99 -5.71
CA LEU A 109 11.54 -2.73 -4.36
C LEU A 109 10.32 -3.61 -4.11
N THR A 110 10.23 -4.19 -2.92
CA THR A 110 9.04 -4.84 -2.40
C THR A 110 8.46 -3.95 -1.32
N LEU A 111 7.23 -3.48 -1.51
CA LEU A 111 6.50 -2.73 -0.52
C LEU A 111 5.53 -3.65 0.20
N THR A 112 5.61 -3.74 1.51
CA THR A 112 4.60 -4.40 2.34
C THR A 112 3.69 -3.34 2.93
N ILE A 113 2.41 -3.40 2.60
CA ILE A 113 1.38 -2.51 3.11
C ILE A 113 0.61 -3.25 4.19
N ARG A 114 0.51 -2.65 5.39
CA ARG A 114 -0.27 -3.17 6.51
C ARG A 114 -1.35 -2.17 6.89
N LEU A 115 -2.58 -2.65 7.00
CA LEU A 115 -3.69 -1.95 7.62
C LEU A 115 -4.17 -2.73 8.83
N ASP A 116 -4.10 -2.14 10.01
CA ASP A 116 -4.77 -2.65 11.20
C ASP A 116 -6.15 -2.00 11.32
N LEU A 117 -7.18 -2.84 11.33
CA LEU A 117 -8.58 -2.45 11.31
C LEU A 117 -9.26 -2.74 12.64
N LEU A 118 -10.19 -1.88 13.02
CA LEU A 118 -11.25 -2.17 13.97
C LEU A 118 -12.57 -2.24 13.22
N VAL A 119 -13.23 -3.40 13.30
CA VAL A 119 -14.52 -3.66 12.64
C VAL A 119 -15.57 -3.86 13.71
N GLU A 120 -16.68 -3.13 13.60
CA GLU A 120 -17.77 -3.22 14.56
C GLU A 120 -18.36 -4.63 14.55
N THR A 121 -18.60 -5.23 15.73
CA THR A 121 -19.12 -6.61 15.85
C THR A 121 -20.61 -6.71 15.54
N ALA A 122 -21.33 -5.60 15.69
CA ALA A 122 -22.75 -5.45 15.34
C ALA A 122 -23.06 -3.96 15.14
N PRO A 123 -23.99 -3.58 14.24
CA PRO A 123 -24.22 -2.18 13.94
C PRO A 123 -24.60 -1.36 15.18
N LYS A 124 -23.90 -0.25 15.39
CA LYS A 124 -24.10 0.70 16.51
C LYS A 124 -23.77 0.12 17.91
N SER A 125 -23.15 -1.07 17.99
CA SER A 125 -22.77 -1.68 19.26
C SER A 125 -21.59 -0.97 19.94
N ASN A 126 -20.76 -0.23 19.20
CA ASN A 126 -19.47 0.31 19.66
C ASN A 126 -18.52 -0.76 20.24
N SER A 127 -18.74 -2.02 19.90
CA SER A 127 -17.83 -3.13 20.19
C SER A 127 -17.12 -3.52 18.90
N TYR A 128 -15.81 -3.76 18.96
CA TYR A 128 -15.00 -3.96 17.76
C TYR A 128 -14.11 -5.19 17.89
N TYR A 129 -13.94 -5.93 16.79
CA TYR A 129 -12.90 -6.92 16.64
C TYR A 129 -11.75 -6.39 15.79
N ARG A 130 -10.56 -6.96 15.96
CA ARG A 130 -9.38 -6.61 15.18
C ARG A 130 -9.31 -7.45 13.92
N SER A 131 -8.97 -6.80 12.81
CA SER A 131 -8.57 -7.45 11.56
C SER A 131 -7.27 -6.79 11.07
N THR A 132 -6.45 -7.53 10.33
CA THR A 132 -5.24 -7.00 9.71
C THR A 132 -5.22 -7.38 8.23
N ALA A 133 -5.23 -6.38 7.37
CA ALA A 133 -5.04 -6.55 5.94
C ALA A 133 -3.57 -6.33 5.57
N LEU A 134 -3.01 -7.26 4.82
CA LEU A 134 -1.64 -7.21 4.32
C LEU A 134 -1.65 -7.30 2.80
N ASP A 135 -0.89 -6.44 2.15
CA ASP A 135 -0.65 -6.51 0.71
C ASP A 135 0.83 -6.30 0.38
N THR A 136 1.20 -6.73 -0.83
CA THR A 136 2.54 -6.55 -1.37
C THR A 136 2.50 -5.93 -2.76
N LEU A 137 3.23 -4.81 -2.94
CA LEU A 137 3.44 -4.18 -4.23
C LEU A 137 4.92 -4.27 -4.61
N THR A 138 5.22 -4.92 -5.75
CA THR A 138 6.59 -5.00 -6.27
C THR A 138 6.82 -3.93 -7.33
N LEU A 139 7.84 -3.09 -7.17
CA LEU A 139 8.25 -2.07 -8.12
C LEU A 139 9.58 -2.47 -8.77
N PRO A 140 9.61 -2.91 -10.02
CA PRO A 140 10.86 -3.18 -10.73
C PRO A 140 11.62 -1.88 -11.00
N LEU A 141 12.94 -1.93 -10.90
CA LEU A 141 13.83 -0.80 -11.11
C LEU A 141 14.70 -1.02 -12.36
N LEU A 142 14.99 0.06 -13.06
CA LEU A 142 16.02 0.07 -14.07
C LEU A 142 17.40 -0.06 -13.42
N THR A 143 18.23 -0.92 -13.99
CA THR A 143 19.66 -0.97 -13.74
C THR A 143 20.36 0.18 -14.45
N ASN A 144 20.07 1.42 -14.07
CA ASN A 144 20.87 2.55 -14.54
C ASN A 144 22.12 2.65 -13.65
N GLY A 145 23.25 2.17 -14.19
CA GLY A 145 24.61 2.45 -13.69
C GLY A 145 24.89 2.03 -12.25
N ALA A 146 25.21 0.74 -12.04
CA ALA A 146 26.33 0.47 -11.14
C ALA A 146 27.51 1.28 -11.70
N ALA A 147 28.00 2.26 -10.93
CA ALA A 147 29.16 3.03 -11.34
C ALA A 147 30.26 2.05 -11.77
N ARG A 148 30.65 2.15 -13.04
CA ARG A 148 31.94 1.62 -13.48
C ARG A 148 33.03 2.54 -12.98
#